data_AF-A0A515KHU3-F1
#
_entry.id   AF-A0A515KHU3-F1
#
_cell.length_a   1.000
_cell.length_b   1.000
_cell.length_c   1.000
_cell.angle_alpha   90.00
_cell.angle_beta   90.00
_cell.angle_gamma   90.00
#
_symmetry.space_group_name_H-M   'P 1'
#
loop_
_entity.id
_entity.type
_entity.pdbx_description
1 polymer ?
#
loop_
_entity_poly.entity_id
_entity_poly.type
_entity_poly.pdbx_seq_one_letter_code
_entity_poly.pdbx_strand_id
1 'polypeptide(L)'
;MAQPSALSLPQQSLVERLREAECRRDAIEQELARVIRESEAEAEIAASAIARLSVALDKQRARADEFERIMSAIGREFAILNATATTLAERAGVSPADLVDLKSMWAKAAADPDHATVGLHQSAPDFLVRAARTAFRKAYHPDTKPENEKLGAETMFKRKEAAFDHLFRMRGLSR
;
A
#
# COMPACT_ATOMS: atom_id res chain seq x y z
N MET A 1 47.34 -8.47 73.35
CA MET A 1 47.49 -8.26 71.89
C MET A 1 47.39 -9.62 71.22
N ALA A 2 46.23 -9.97 70.67
CA ALA A 2 46.04 -11.26 70.00
C ALA A 2 46.59 -11.16 68.57
N GLN A 3 47.56 -12.02 68.23
CA GLN A 3 48.07 -12.15 66.87
C GLN A 3 46.93 -12.61 65.94
N PRO A 4 46.76 -12.03 64.75
CA PRO A 4 45.81 -12.54 63.77
C PRO A 4 46.32 -13.91 63.30
N SER A 5 45.59 -14.97 63.63
CA SER A 5 45.89 -16.34 63.21
C SER A 5 45.97 -16.41 61.68
N ALA A 6 47.17 -16.70 61.16
CA ALA A 6 47.39 -16.92 59.74
C ALA A 6 46.62 -18.18 59.30
N LEU A 7 45.68 -18.01 58.37
CA LEU A 7 44.92 -19.12 57.76
C LEU A 7 45.87 -20.14 57.12
N SER A 8 45.53 -21.43 57.18
CA SER A 8 46.32 -22.48 56.53
C SER A 8 46.20 -22.42 55.00
N LEU A 9 47.19 -22.94 54.26
CA LEU A 9 47.19 -22.94 52.79
C LEU A 9 45.88 -23.45 52.15
N PRO A 10 45.25 -24.55 52.62
CA PRO A 10 43.96 -25.00 52.11
C PRO A 10 42.82 -24.00 52.34
N GLN A 11 42.84 -23.29 53.49
CA GLN A 11 41.83 -22.28 53.82
C GLN A 11 41.99 -21.03 52.94
N GLN A 12 43.22 -20.63 52.63
CA GLN A 12 43.50 -19.52 51.72
C GLN A 12 42.98 -19.81 50.30
N SER A 13 43.21 -21.02 49.79
CA SER A 13 42.71 -21.46 48.47
C SER A 13 41.18 -21.49 48.39
N LEU A 14 40.47 -21.81 49.48
CA LEU A 14 39.01 -21.76 49.52
C LEU A 14 38.50 -20.32 49.51
N VAL A 15 39.16 -19.41 50.23
CA VAL A 15 38.81 -17.99 50.24
C VAL A 15 39.03 -17.35 48.86
N GLU A 16 40.11 -17.70 48.16
CA GLU A 16 40.34 -17.21 46.79
C GLU A 16 39.28 -17.70 45.80
N ARG A 17 38.92 -18.99 45.86
CA ARG A 17 37.83 -19.54 45.02
C ARG A 17 36.47 -18.92 45.33
N LEU A 18 36.19 -18.63 46.60
CA LEU A 18 34.96 -17.94 46.99
C LEU A 18 34.93 -16.52 46.41
N ARG A 19 36.01 -15.76 46.54
CA ARG A 19 36.14 -14.42 45.95
C ARG A 19 35.98 -14.44 44.44
N GLU A 20 36.60 -15.42 43.77
CA GLU A 20 36.46 -15.57 42.32
C GLU A 20 35.01 -15.90 41.91
N ALA A 21 34.33 -16.76 42.68
CA ALA A 21 32.92 -17.07 42.45
C ALA A 21 32.01 -15.85 42.68
N GLU A 22 32.27 -15.05 43.71
CA GLU A 22 31.57 -13.79 43.97
C GLU A 22 31.76 -12.80 42.82
N CYS A 23 33.00 -12.59 42.36
CA CYS A 23 33.27 -11.74 41.20
C CYS A 23 32.54 -12.22 39.93
N ARG A 24 32.50 -13.53 39.68
CA ARG A 24 31.75 -14.09 38.54
C ARG A 24 30.25 -13.88 38.68
N ARG A 25 29.69 -14.06 39.89
CA ARG A 25 28.27 -13.82 40.15
C ARG A 25 27.92 -12.36 39.87
N ASP A 26 28.69 -11.43 40.41
CA ASP A 26 28.43 -10.00 40.25
C ASP A 26 28.54 -9.57 38.77
N ALA A 27 29.47 -10.16 38.01
CA ALA A 27 29.57 -9.94 36.57
C ALA A 27 28.34 -10.46 35.80
N ILE A 28 27.83 -11.64 36.16
CA ILE A 28 26.61 -12.22 35.56
C ILE A 28 25.39 -11.37 35.91
N GLU A 29 25.27 -10.89 37.15
CA GLU A 29 24.17 -10.01 37.57
C GLU A 29 24.18 -8.69 36.79
N GLN A 30 25.36 -8.10 36.57
CA GLN A 30 25.51 -6.90 35.75
C GLN A 30 25.12 -7.13 34.29
N GLU A 31 25.54 -8.27 33.71
CA GLU A 31 25.20 -8.63 32.34
C GLU A 31 23.69 -8.88 32.19
N LEU A 32 23.09 -9.60 33.14
CA LEU A 32 21.64 -9.84 33.16
C LEU A 32 20.86 -8.53 33.26
N ALA A 33 21.28 -7.60 34.13
CA ALA A 33 20.68 -6.29 34.24
C ALA A 33 20.87 -5.43 32.98
N ARG A 34 21.94 -5.64 32.20
CA ARG A 34 22.11 -5.00 30.89
C ARG A 34 21.13 -5.57 29.87
N VAL A 35 21.08 -6.89 29.74
CA VAL A 35 20.19 -7.59 28.81
C VAL A 35 18.72 -7.28 29.08
N ILE A 36 18.30 -7.22 30.35
CA ILE A 36 16.93 -6.85 30.70
C ILE A 36 16.60 -5.45 30.18
N ARG A 37 17.45 -4.45 30.44
CA ARG A 37 17.22 -3.08 29.98
C ARG A 37 17.19 -2.97 28.46
N GLU A 38 18.08 -3.67 27.76
CA GLU A 38 18.08 -3.73 26.29
C GLU A 38 16.79 -4.35 25.78
N SER A 39 16.34 -5.46 26.38
CA SER A 39 15.10 -6.13 25.99
C SER A 39 13.84 -5.30 26.27
N GLU A 40 13.81 -4.54 27.36
CA GLU A 40 12.72 -3.62 27.69
C GLU A 40 12.65 -2.47 26.69
N ALA A 41 13.79 -1.90 26.31
CA ALA A 41 13.85 -0.86 25.29
C ALA A 41 13.39 -1.36 23.91
N GLU A 42 13.81 -2.58 23.52
CA GLU A 42 13.33 -3.22 22.29
C GLU A 42 11.82 -3.48 22.32
N ALA A 43 11.29 -3.95 23.45
CA ALA A 43 9.87 -4.16 23.64
C ALA A 43 9.07 -2.85 23.56
N GLU A 44 9.57 -1.76 24.11
CA GLU A 44 8.95 -0.43 24.02
C GLU A 44 8.92 0.10 22.58
N ILE A 45 10.01 -0.08 21.83
CA ILE A 45 10.09 0.27 20.41
C ILE A 45 9.08 -0.57 19.60
N ALA A 46 9.01 -1.87 19.86
CA ALA A 46 8.07 -2.77 19.20
C ALA A 46 6.61 -2.41 19.50
N ALA A 47 6.27 -2.16 20.77
CA ALA A 47 4.93 -1.73 21.18
C ALA A 47 4.52 -0.42 20.50
N SER A 48 5.43 0.55 20.43
CA SER A 48 5.22 1.82 19.73
C SER A 48 5.02 1.63 18.22
N ALA A 49 5.75 0.70 17.59
CA ALA A 49 5.56 0.37 16.19
C ALA A 49 4.20 -0.28 15.92
N ILE A 50 3.80 -1.25 16.76
CA ILE A 50 2.49 -1.91 16.68
C ILE A 50 1.37 -0.88 16.79
N ALA A 51 1.43 0.02 17.78
CA ALA A 51 0.41 1.06 17.96
C ALA A 51 0.25 1.95 16.72
N ARG A 52 1.36 2.38 16.09
CA ARG A 52 1.32 3.16 14.85
C ARG A 52 0.69 2.38 13.69
N LEU A 53 1.02 1.10 13.56
CA LEU A 53 0.46 0.23 12.52
C LEU A 53 -1.04 0.00 12.72
N SER A 54 -1.50 -0.19 13.95
CA SER A 54 -2.92 -0.33 14.28
C SER A 54 -3.72 0.91 13.85
N VAL A 55 -3.24 2.11 14.19
CA VAL A 55 -3.89 3.38 13.77
C VAL A 55 -3.94 3.51 12.24
N ALA A 56 -2.87 3.13 11.55
CA ALA A 56 -2.84 3.14 10.09
C ALA A 56 -3.85 2.15 9.49
N LEU A 57 -3.96 0.95 10.06
CA LEU A 57 -4.90 -0.08 9.64
C LEU A 57 -6.36 0.38 9.82
N ASP A 58 -6.69 0.97 10.96
CA ASP A 58 -8.03 1.49 11.24
C ASP A 58 -8.42 2.58 10.24
N LYS A 59 -7.49 3.44 9.86
CA LYS A 59 -7.71 4.47 8.82
C LYS A 59 -8.01 3.84 7.45
N GLN A 60 -7.33 2.75 7.09
CA GLN A 60 -7.60 2.06 5.83
C GLN A 60 -8.95 1.34 5.88
N ARG A 61 -9.32 0.76 7.02
CA ARG A 61 -10.62 0.13 7.22
C ARG A 61 -11.76 1.14 7.07
N ALA A 62 -11.64 2.32 7.69
CA ALA A 62 -12.62 3.38 7.55
C ALA A 62 -12.80 3.84 6.09
N ARG A 63 -11.71 3.91 5.31
CA ARG A 63 -11.76 4.22 3.88
C ARG A 63 -12.45 3.13 3.07
N ALA A 64 -12.22 1.87 3.41
CA ALA A 64 -12.88 0.74 2.76
C ALA A 64 -14.39 0.77 3.03
N ASP A 65 -14.80 1.03 4.28
CA ASP A 65 -16.20 1.16 4.66
C ASP A 65 -16.89 2.33 3.94
N GLU A 66 -16.21 3.47 3.81
CA GLU A 66 -16.70 4.62 3.04
C GLU A 66 -16.88 4.27 1.55
N PHE A 67 -15.89 3.60 0.97
CA PHE A 67 -15.96 3.14 -0.42
C PHE A 67 -17.13 2.17 -0.63
N GLU A 68 -17.32 1.21 0.27
CA GLU A 68 -18.44 0.26 0.21
C GLU A 68 -19.80 0.96 0.27
N ARG A 69 -19.94 1.98 1.12
CA ARG A 69 -21.18 2.80 1.17
C ARG A 69 -21.43 3.53 -0.14
N ILE A 70 -20.40 4.13 -0.72
CA ILE A 70 -20.51 4.83 -2.01
C ILE A 70 -20.91 3.85 -3.11
N MET A 71 -20.24 2.71 -3.21
CA MET A 71 -20.55 1.69 -4.22
C MET A 71 -21.94 1.11 -4.05
N SER A 72 -22.39 0.92 -2.82
CA SER A 72 -23.75 0.48 -2.53
C SER A 72 -24.80 1.52 -2.95
N ALA A 73 -24.53 2.81 -2.75
CA ALA A 73 -25.41 3.88 -3.21
C ALA A 73 -25.47 3.93 -4.75
N ILE A 74 -24.31 3.88 -5.42
CA ILE A 74 -24.24 3.81 -6.88
C ILE A 74 -24.99 2.59 -7.41
N GLY A 75 -24.84 1.42 -6.77
CA GLY A 75 -25.55 0.20 -7.16
C GLY A 75 -27.07 0.33 -7.10
N ARG A 76 -27.60 1.02 -6.07
CA ARG A 76 -29.05 1.31 -5.96
C ARG A 76 -29.53 2.24 -7.07
N GLU A 77 -28.82 3.33 -7.30
CA GLU A 77 -29.17 4.28 -8.38
C GLU A 77 -29.11 3.60 -9.75
N PHE A 78 -28.10 2.77 -9.99
CA PHE A 78 -27.98 2.01 -11.22
C PHE A 78 -29.13 1.01 -11.40
N ALA A 79 -29.59 0.35 -10.32
CA ALA A 79 -30.74 -0.55 -10.38
C ALA A 79 -32.03 0.20 -10.76
N ILE A 80 -32.26 1.38 -10.18
CA ILE A 80 -33.40 2.25 -10.51
C ILE A 80 -33.32 2.68 -11.98
N LEU A 81 -32.16 3.16 -12.42
CA LEU A 81 -31.94 3.57 -13.81
C LEU A 81 -32.17 2.42 -14.79
N ASN A 82 -31.64 1.23 -14.47
CA ASN A 82 -31.80 0.05 -15.31
C ASN A 82 -33.25 -0.41 -15.39
N ALA A 83 -33.98 -0.42 -14.27
CA ALA A 83 -35.41 -0.72 -14.27
C ALA A 83 -36.21 0.28 -15.12
N THR A 84 -35.91 1.57 -14.99
CA THR A 84 -36.54 2.64 -15.77
C THR A 84 -36.25 2.49 -17.26
N ALA A 85 -35.00 2.21 -17.63
CA ALA A 85 -34.60 1.99 -19.01
C ALA A 85 -35.33 0.78 -19.63
N THR A 86 -35.45 -0.33 -18.90
CA THR A 86 -36.21 -1.51 -19.35
C THR A 86 -37.68 -1.16 -19.59
N THR A 87 -38.34 -0.48 -18.65
CA THR A 87 -39.76 -0.08 -18.82
C THR A 87 -39.96 0.85 -20.00
N LEU A 88 -39.03 1.78 -20.26
CA LEU A 88 -39.10 2.67 -21.42
C LEU A 88 -38.90 1.91 -22.73
N ALA A 89 -37.97 0.96 -22.77
CA ALA A 89 -37.73 0.12 -23.94
C ALA A 89 -38.95 -0.75 -24.29
N GLU A 90 -39.57 -1.37 -23.27
CA GLU A 90 -40.83 -2.12 -23.44
C GLU A 90 -41.94 -1.24 -24.03
N ARG A 91 -42.10 -0.01 -23.50
CA ARG A 91 -43.08 0.96 -24.05
C ARG A 91 -42.77 1.39 -25.47
N ALA A 92 -41.50 1.45 -25.83
CA ALA A 92 -41.05 1.77 -27.18
C ALA A 92 -41.12 0.57 -28.15
N GLY A 93 -41.53 -0.62 -27.68
CA GLY A 93 -41.58 -1.84 -28.49
C GLY A 93 -40.19 -2.39 -28.84
N VAL A 94 -39.15 -1.98 -28.12
CA VAL A 94 -37.77 -2.44 -28.32
C VAL A 94 -37.60 -3.75 -27.56
N SER A 95 -37.16 -4.82 -28.23
CA SER A 95 -36.97 -6.09 -27.55
C SER A 95 -35.73 -6.05 -26.63
N PRO A 96 -35.66 -6.90 -25.59
CA PRO A 96 -34.48 -7.00 -24.74
C PRO A 96 -33.20 -7.36 -25.51
N ALA A 97 -33.32 -8.09 -26.63
CA ALA A 97 -32.18 -8.43 -27.49
C ALA A 97 -31.65 -7.19 -28.21
N ASP A 98 -32.54 -6.33 -28.72
CA ASP A 98 -32.15 -5.09 -29.39
C ASP A 98 -31.49 -4.10 -28.43
N LEU A 99 -31.90 -4.09 -27.15
CA LEU A 99 -31.23 -3.31 -26.09
C LEU A 99 -29.81 -3.80 -25.81
N VAL A 100 -29.61 -5.13 -25.76
CA VAL A 100 -28.29 -5.73 -25.54
C VAL A 100 -27.38 -5.41 -26.73
N ASP A 101 -27.90 -5.49 -27.95
CA ASP A 101 -27.16 -5.12 -29.15
C ASP A 101 -26.86 -3.63 -29.20
N LEU A 102 -27.81 -2.74 -28.87
CA LEU A 102 -27.56 -1.30 -28.75
C LEU A 102 -26.48 -1.01 -27.71
N LYS A 103 -26.55 -1.66 -26.55
CA LYS A 103 -25.56 -1.51 -25.46
C LYS A 103 -24.19 -2.03 -25.87
N SER A 104 -24.13 -3.13 -26.62
CA SER A 104 -22.90 -3.71 -27.16
C SER A 104 -22.31 -2.84 -28.27
N MET A 105 -23.15 -2.27 -29.14
CA MET A 105 -22.76 -1.30 -30.16
C MET A 105 -22.26 -0.01 -29.54
N TRP A 106 -22.92 0.51 -28.51
CA TRP A 106 -22.45 1.67 -27.75
C TRP A 106 -21.18 1.35 -26.97
N ALA A 107 -21.03 0.17 -26.37
CA ALA A 107 -19.80 -0.23 -25.71
C ALA A 107 -18.61 -0.34 -26.68
N LYS A 108 -18.85 -0.82 -27.91
CA LYS A 108 -17.86 -0.88 -28.99
C LYS A 108 -17.55 0.50 -29.56
N ALA A 109 -18.56 1.36 -29.74
CA ALA A 109 -18.39 2.76 -30.12
C ALA A 109 -17.75 3.60 -29.00
N ALA A 110 -17.91 3.16 -27.75
CA ALA A 110 -17.37 3.77 -26.54
C ALA A 110 -15.92 3.41 -26.25
N ALA A 111 -15.43 2.32 -26.85
CA ALA A 111 -14.06 1.89 -26.70
C ALA A 111 -13.16 2.72 -27.62
N ASP A 112 -12.99 4.01 -27.30
CA ASP A 112 -11.93 4.81 -27.90
C ASP A 112 -10.59 4.13 -27.57
N PRO A 113 -9.82 3.68 -28.60
CA PRO A 113 -8.59 2.92 -28.40
C PRO A 113 -7.55 3.68 -27.56
N ASP A 114 -7.59 5.01 -27.52
CA ASP A 114 -6.67 5.80 -26.72
C ASP A 114 -7.01 5.80 -25.24
N HIS A 115 -8.31 5.85 -24.89
CA HIS A 115 -8.78 5.71 -23.51
C HIS A 115 -8.43 4.32 -22.96
N ALA A 116 -8.65 3.27 -23.75
CA ALA A 116 -8.26 1.91 -23.39
C ALA A 116 -6.74 1.75 -23.22
N THR A 117 -5.94 2.37 -24.08
CA THR A 117 -4.46 2.32 -24.03
C THR A 117 -3.90 2.90 -22.72
N VAL A 118 -4.55 3.93 -22.17
CA VAL A 118 -4.17 4.56 -20.90
C VAL A 118 -4.90 4.01 -19.68
N GLY A 119 -5.79 3.02 -19.86
CA GLY A 119 -6.55 2.40 -18.77
C GLY A 119 -7.66 3.29 -18.20
N LEU A 120 -8.20 4.20 -19.01
CA LEU A 120 -9.31 5.07 -18.63
C LEU A 120 -10.57 4.69 -19.40
N HIS A 121 -11.72 4.96 -18.79
CA HIS A 121 -12.99 4.91 -19.50
C HIS A 121 -13.15 6.18 -20.36
N GLN A 122 -13.83 6.10 -21.50
CA GLN A 122 -14.05 7.25 -22.38
C GLN A 122 -14.81 8.41 -21.71
N SER A 123 -15.66 8.11 -20.73
CA SER A 123 -16.39 9.12 -19.95
C SER A 123 -15.58 9.63 -18.74
N ALA A 124 -14.30 9.30 -18.65
CA ALA A 124 -13.45 9.80 -17.57
C ALA A 124 -13.46 11.33 -17.59
N PRO A 125 -13.76 12.01 -16.48
CA PRO A 125 -13.68 13.47 -16.40
C PRO A 125 -12.24 13.97 -16.59
N ASP A 126 -12.09 15.20 -17.08
CA ASP A 126 -10.79 15.74 -17.49
C ASP A 126 -9.74 15.79 -16.37
N PHE A 127 -10.17 16.01 -15.13
CA PHE A 127 -9.27 15.97 -13.99
C PHE A 127 -8.66 14.58 -13.79
N LEU A 128 -9.41 13.50 -14.08
CA LEU A 128 -8.87 12.13 -14.03
C LEU A 128 -7.90 11.88 -15.17
N VAL A 129 -8.14 12.41 -16.37
CA VAL A 129 -7.21 12.27 -17.49
C VAL A 129 -5.87 12.96 -17.17
N ARG A 130 -5.91 14.16 -16.57
CA ARG A 130 -4.71 14.89 -16.11
C ARG A 130 -3.98 14.17 -14.95
N ALA A 131 -4.74 13.70 -13.97
CA ALA A 131 -4.19 12.97 -12.82
C ALA A 131 -3.55 11.65 -13.26
N ALA A 132 -4.21 10.90 -14.16
CA ALA A 132 -3.71 9.65 -14.71
C ALA A 132 -2.38 9.84 -15.46
N ARG A 133 -2.27 10.88 -16.29
CA ARG A 133 -1.01 11.21 -16.97
C ARG A 133 0.11 11.53 -15.97
N THR A 134 -0.20 12.31 -14.93
CA THR A 134 0.77 12.68 -13.89
C THR A 134 1.24 11.45 -13.09
N ALA A 135 0.31 10.59 -12.69
CA ALA A 135 0.61 9.35 -11.99
C ALA A 135 1.43 8.39 -12.86
N PHE A 136 1.06 8.27 -14.14
CA PHE A 136 1.79 7.46 -15.12
C PHE A 136 3.25 7.89 -15.25
N ARG A 137 3.50 9.20 -15.42
CA ARG A 137 4.85 9.75 -15.52
C ARG A 137 5.69 9.45 -14.28
N LYS A 138 5.12 9.57 -13.08
CA LYS A 138 5.83 9.26 -11.84
C LYS A 138 6.18 7.78 -11.70
N ALA A 139 5.24 6.90 -12.07
CA ALA A 139 5.39 5.46 -11.83
C ALA A 139 6.24 4.74 -12.91
N TYR A 140 6.24 5.24 -14.14
CA TYR A 140 6.80 4.53 -15.31
C TYR A 140 7.86 5.32 -16.07
N HIS A 141 8.45 6.38 -15.49
CA HIS A 141 9.53 7.12 -16.13
C HIS A 141 10.72 6.18 -16.44
N PRO A 142 11.31 6.24 -17.65
CA PRO A 142 12.45 5.38 -17.99
C PRO A 142 13.68 5.62 -17.11
N ASP A 143 13.83 6.82 -16.54
CA ASP A 143 14.95 7.15 -15.63
C ASP A 143 14.89 6.43 -14.29
N THR A 144 13.73 5.87 -13.90
CA THR A 144 13.59 5.11 -12.65
C THR A 144 13.79 3.61 -12.86
N LYS A 145 14.16 3.17 -14.07
CA LYS A 145 14.31 1.76 -14.44
C LYS A 145 15.78 1.35 -14.60
N PRO A 146 16.12 0.11 -14.24
CA PRO A 146 17.47 -0.42 -14.42
C PRO A 146 17.82 -0.56 -15.92
N GLU A 147 19.12 -0.51 -16.24
CA GLU A 147 19.67 -0.40 -17.61
C GLU A 147 19.13 -1.47 -18.58
N ASN A 148 18.89 -2.68 -18.06
CA ASN A 148 18.37 -3.84 -18.79
C ASN A 148 16.88 -3.72 -19.19
N GLU A 149 16.11 -2.88 -18.51
CA GLU A 149 14.67 -2.67 -18.77
C GLU A 149 14.39 -1.35 -19.51
N LYS A 150 15.41 -0.49 -19.65
CA LYS A 150 15.28 0.89 -20.11
C LYS A 150 14.72 1.01 -21.53
N LEU A 151 15.17 0.17 -22.46
CA LEU A 151 14.70 0.15 -23.85
C LEU A 151 13.21 -0.23 -23.97
N GLY A 152 12.78 -1.24 -23.20
CA GLY A 152 11.38 -1.67 -23.16
C GLY A 152 10.49 -0.62 -22.49
N ALA A 153 10.97 -0.04 -21.38
CA ALA A 153 10.28 1.00 -20.65
C ALA A 153 10.11 2.28 -21.49
N GLU A 154 11.13 2.72 -22.21
CA GLU A 154 11.07 3.89 -23.09
C GLU A 154 10.05 3.71 -24.21
N THR A 155 10.01 2.53 -24.84
CA THR A 155 9.06 2.22 -25.92
C THR A 155 7.62 2.24 -25.41
N MET A 156 7.36 1.62 -24.25
CA MET A 156 6.04 1.60 -23.61
C MET A 156 5.62 2.99 -23.13
N PHE A 157 6.57 3.77 -22.61
CA PHE A 157 6.34 5.13 -22.16
C PHE A 157 5.92 6.05 -23.31
N LYS A 158 6.65 6.02 -24.44
CA LYS A 158 6.32 6.79 -25.65
C LYS A 158 4.95 6.42 -26.20
N ARG A 159 4.60 5.13 -26.24
CA ARG A 159 3.29 4.68 -26.73
C ARG A 159 2.14 5.22 -25.88
N LYS A 160 2.25 5.12 -24.55
CA LYS A 160 1.19 5.61 -23.65
C LYS A 160 1.14 7.14 -23.57
N GLU A 161 2.28 7.83 -23.64
CA GLU A 161 2.30 9.30 -23.74
C GLU A 161 1.69 9.80 -25.05
N ALA A 162 1.88 9.10 -26.17
CA ALA A 162 1.22 9.44 -27.43
C ALA A 162 -0.30 9.33 -27.33
N ALA A 163 -0.82 8.30 -26.64
CA ALA A 163 -2.26 8.17 -26.36
C ALA A 163 -2.76 9.31 -25.46
N PHE A 164 -2.05 9.66 -24.39
CA PHE A 164 -2.40 10.82 -23.56
C PHE A 164 -2.40 12.14 -24.36
N ASP A 165 -1.42 12.34 -25.25
CA ASP A 165 -1.36 13.52 -26.11
C ASP A 165 -2.50 13.58 -27.14
N HIS A 166 -2.95 12.43 -27.63
CA HIS A 166 -4.13 12.37 -28.48
C HIS A 166 -5.39 12.74 -27.69
N LEU A 167 -5.58 12.18 -26.49
CA LEU A 167 -6.70 12.49 -25.60
C LEU A 167 -6.75 13.97 -25.19
N PHE A 168 -5.60 14.57 -24.87
CA PHE A 168 -5.53 15.99 -24.52
C PHE A 168 -5.92 16.89 -25.69
N ARG A 169 -5.50 16.54 -26.91
CA ARG A 169 -5.88 17.27 -28.14
C ARG A 169 -7.37 17.15 -28.44
N MET A 170 -7.90 15.92 -28.39
CA MET A 170 -9.34 15.68 -28.61
C MET A 170 -10.22 16.44 -27.62
N ARG A 171 -9.77 16.58 -26.38
CA ARG A 171 -10.53 17.23 -25.30
C ARG A 171 -10.22 18.72 -25.10
N GLY A 172 -9.36 19.32 -25.92
CA GLY A 172 -8.97 20.72 -25.79
C GLY A 172 -8.24 21.04 -24.47
N LEU A 173 -7.59 20.05 -23.86
CA LEU A 173 -6.89 20.21 -22.59
C LEU A 173 -5.49 20.80 -22.82
N SER A 174 -5.21 21.95 -22.20
CA SER A 174 -3.85 22.50 -22.17
C SER A 174 -2.88 21.51 -21.52
N ARG A 175 -1.75 21.27 -22.18
CA ARG A 175 -0.66 20.38 -21.75
C ARG A 175 -0.11 20.74 -20.37
#